data_AF-A0AAE5HFV4-F1
#
_entry.id   AF-A0AAE5HFV4-F1
#
_cell.length_a   1.000
_cell.length_b   1.000
_cell.length_c   1.000
_cell.angle_alpha   90.00
_cell.angle_beta   90.00
_cell.angle_gamma   90.00
#
_symmetry.space_group_name_H-M   'P 1'
#
loop_
_entity.id
_entity.type
_entity.pdbx_description
1 polymer ?
#
loop_
_entity_poly.entity_id
_entity_poly.type
_entity_poly.pdbx_seq_one_letter_code
_entity_poly.pdbx_strand_id
1 'polypeptide(L)' 'MAEFTFQGKEAITKEVTKTGTGAHVFVPKDWISEEVAIIRLDQD' A
#
# COMPACT_ATOMS: atom_id res chain seq x y z
N MET A 1 -12.64 12.09 -8.03
CA MET A 1 -11.38 11.33 -7.96
C MET A 1 -10.23 12.31 -8.08
N ALA A 2 -9.24 12.23 -7.19
CA ALA A 2 -8.02 13.03 -7.31
C ALA A 2 -6.99 12.21 -8.09
N GLU A 3 -6.31 12.85 -9.05
CA GLU A 3 -5.26 12.22 -9.83
C GLU A 3 -3.90 12.51 -9.18
N PHE A 4 -3.09 11.47 -9.01
CA PHE A 4 -1.77 11.57 -8.41
C PHE A 4 -0.74 10.94 -9.33
N THR A 5 0.40 11.62 -9.51
CA THR A 5 1.57 11.08 -10.21
C THR A 5 2.64 10.73 -9.18
N PHE A 6 3.13 9.50 -9.21
CA PHE A 6 4.25 9.05 -8.39
C PHE A 6 5.26 8.30 -9.25
N GLN A 7 6.54 8.44 -8.92
CA GLN A 7 7.61 7.63 -9.50
C GLN A 7 7.87 6.45 -8.54
N GLY A 8 7.42 5.27 -8.93
CA GLY A 8 7.59 4.04 -8.16
C GLY A 8 8.38 3.00 -8.96
N LYS A 9 9.03 2.07 -8.24
CA LYS A 9 9.73 0.93 -8.84
C LYS A 9 8.77 -0.20 -9.20
N GLU A 10 7.75 -0.43 -8.38
CA GLU A 10 6.77 -1.50 -8.51
C GLU A 10 5.45 -1.06 -7.86
N ALA A 11 4.31 -1.58 -8.35
CA ALA A 11 2.99 -1.38 -7.75
C ALA A 11 2.33 -2.74 -7.46
N ILE A 12 1.82 -2.92 -6.24
CA ILE A 12 1.11 -4.12 -5.81
C ILE A 12 -0.24 -3.76 -5.20
N THR A 13 -1.27 -4.53 -5.52
CA THR A 13 -2.60 -4.40 -4.89
C THR A 13 -2.74 -5.46 -3.82
N LYS A 14 -3.08 -5.04 -2.59
CA LYS A 14 -3.33 -5.94 -1.47
C LYS A 14 -4.49 -5.47 -0.62
N GLU A 15 -5.17 -6.42 -0.01
CA GLU A 15 -6.22 -6.15 0.96
C GLU A 15 -5.63 -5.79 2.32
N VAL A 16 -6.24 -4.80 2.96
CA VAL A 16 -5.89 -4.39 4.31
C VAL A 16 -6.49 -5.39 5.29
N THR A 17 -5.66 -6.03 6.10
CA THR A 17 -6.12 -6.98 7.13
C THR A 17 -6.14 -6.33 8.51
N LYS A 18 -7.09 -6.74 9.36
CA LYS A 18 -7.10 -6.34 10.76
C LYS A 18 -5.94 -7.01 11.50
N THR A 19 -5.24 -6.26 12.34
CA THR A 19 -4.20 -6.80 13.23
C THR A 19 -4.21 -6.00 14.52
N GLY A 20 -4.59 -6.66 15.63
CA GLY A 20 -4.80 -6.00 16.92
C GLY A 20 -5.91 -4.94 16.84
N THR A 21 -5.61 -3.72 17.30
CA THR A 21 -6.52 -2.56 17.24
C THR A 21 -6.40 -1.75 15.95
N GLY A 22 -5.48 -2.13 15.05
CA GLY A 22 -5.16 -1.39 13.84
C GLY A 22 -5.37 -2.17 12.54
N ALA A 23 -5.13 -1.48 11.42
CA ALA A 23 -5.20 -2.02 10.07
C ALA A 23 -3.79 -2.04 9.48
N HIS A 24 -3.37 -3.16 8.91
CA HIS A 24 -2.02 -3.34 8.36
C HIS A 24 -2.08 -3.84 6.91
N VAL A 25 -1.11 -3.41 6.09
CA VAL A 25 -0.85 -3.93 4.75
C VAL A 25 0.49 -4.67 4.79
N PHE A 26 0.48 -5.95 4.41
CA PHE A 26 1.72 -6.74 4.35
C PHE A 26 2.43 -6.55 3.00
N VAL A 27 3.59 -5.92 2.99
CA VAL A 27 4.46 -5.79 1.81
C VAL A 27 5.50 -6.91 1.71
N PRO A 28 6.14 -7.16 0.54
CA PRO A 28 7.26 -8.09 0.43
C PRO A 28 8.34 -7.80 1.48
N LYS A 29 8.97 -8.85 2.03
CA LYS A 29 10.04 -8.70 3.04
C LYS A 29 11.25 -7.94 2.49
N ASP A 30 11.48 -8.01 1.19
CA ASP A 30 12.61 -7.35 0.55
C ASP A 30 12.49 -5.81 0.58
N TRP A 31 11.30 -5.26 0.88
CA TRP A 31 11.07 -3.81 1.04
C TRP A 31 11.37 -3.30 2.46
N ILE A 32 11.90 -4.13 3.35
CA ILE A 32 12.30 -3.68 4.69
C ILE A 32 13.29 -2.52 4.55
N SER A 33 13.02 -1.43 5.28
CA SER A 33 13.77 -0.16 5.23
C SER A 33 13.59 0.69 3.97
N GLU A 34 12.69 0.32 3.05
CA GLU A 34 12.30 1.18 1.92
C GLU A 34 11.16 2.14 2.30
N GLU A 35 11.13 3.32 1.66
CA GLU A 35 10.00 4.25 1.75
C GLU A 35 8.93 3.85 0.73
N VAL A 36 7.68 3.71 1.19
CA VAL A 36 6.57 3.26 0.35
C VAL A 36 5.37 4.21 0.48
N ALA A 37 4.72 4.50 -0.64
CA ALA A 37 3.45 5.22 -0.68
C ALA A 37 2.29 4.21 -0.70
N ILE A 38 1.27 4.44 0.15
CA ILE A 38 0.06 3.62 0.19
C ILE A 38 -1.10 4.44 -0.40
N ILE A 39 -1.75 3.89 -1.43
CA ILE A 39 -2.88 4.52 -2.10
C ILE A 39 -4.12 3.64 -1.89
N ARG A 40 -5.17 4.21 -1.31
CA ARG A 40 -6.47 3.53 -1.19
C ARG A 40 -7.20 3.62 -2.52
N LEU A 41 -7.57 2.47 -3.09
CA LEU A 41 -8.35 2.40 -4.32
C LEU A 41 -9.85 2.41 -3.99
N ASP A 42 -10.65 3.04 -4.83
CA ASP A 42 -12.11 2.93 -4.78
C ASP A 42 -12.52 1.50 -5.21
N GLN A 43 -13.59 0.98 -4.61
CA GLN A 43 -14.21 -0.29 -4.98
C GLN A 43 -15.49 0.10 -5.71
N ASP A 44 -15.53 -0.07 -7.03
CA ASP A 44 -16.76 0.07 -7.83
C ASP A 44 -17.83 -0.95 -7.41
#